data_AF-A0A257MG30-F1
#
_entry.id   AF-A0A257MG30-F1
#
_cell.length_a   1.000
_cell.length_b   1.000
_cell.length_c   1.000
_cell.angle_alpha   90.00
_cell.angle_beta   90.00
_cell.angle_gamma   90.00
#
_symmetry.space_group_name_H-M   'P 1'
#
loop_
_entity.id
_entity.type
_entity.pdbx_description
1 polymer ?
#
loop_
_entity_poly.entity_id
_entity_poly.type
_entity_poly.pdbx_seq_one_letter_code
_entity_poly.pdbx_strand_id
1 'polypeptide(L)' 'CKSLVEKALARGVLINSTGEHTLRLIPPLVVEKKEIDQVVSVIGQSL' A
#
# COMPACT_ATOMS: atom_id res chain seq x y z
N CYS A 1 -7.03 -0.59 10.40
CA CYS A 1 -6.21 -0.27 9.21
C CYS A 1 -6.45 1.10 8.54
N LYS A 2 -7.41 1.93 8.98
CA LYS A 2 -7.76 3.19 8.29
C LYS A 2 -6.61 4.23 8.24
N SER A 3 -5.92 4.41 9.36
CA SER A 3 -4.76 5.31 9.46
C SER A 3 -3.59 4.91 8.57
N LEU A 4 -3.38 3.61 8.34
CA LEU A 4 -2.35 3.09 7.45
C LEU A 4 -2.64 3.45 5.99
N VAL A 5 -3.90 3.31 5.57
CA VAL A 5 -4.35 3.68 4.22
C VAL A 5 -4.16 5.17 3.97
N GLU A 6 -4.52 6.03 4.93
CA GLU A 6 -4.34 7.49 4.83
C GLU A 6 -2.86 7.88 4.74
N LYS A 7 -2.00 7.28 5.58
CA LYS A 7 -0.54 7.51 5.56
C LYS A 7 0.10 7.06 4.24
N ALA A 8 -0.32 5.92 3.70
CA ALA A 8 0.18 5.43 2.42
C ALA A 8 -0.29 6.33 1.26
N LEU A 9 -1.55 6.77 1.28
CA LEU A 9 -2.11 7.67 0.28
C LEU A 9 -1.39 9.02 0.24
N ALA A 10 -1.08 9.59 1.41
CA ALA A 10 -0.29 10.83 1.51
C ALA A 10 1.13 10.69 0.91
N ARG A 11 1.63 9.46 0.79
CA ARG A 11 2.92 9.12 0.16
C ARG A 11 2.78 8.64 -1.29
N GLY A 12 1.60 8.79 -1.89
CA GLY A 12 1.34 8.43 -3.30
C GLY A 12 1.08 6.94 -3.54
N VAL A 13 0.83 6.16 -2.49
CA VAL A 13 0.56 4.72 -2.59
C VAL A 13 -0.91 4.44 -2.27
N LEU A 14 -1.65 3.94 -3.25
CA LEU A 14 -3.05 3.58 -3.09
C LEU A 14 -3.19 2.13 -2.64
N ILE A 15 -3.72 1.92 -1.44
CA ILE A 15 -4.01 0.60 -0.88
C ILE A 15 -5.44 0.54 -0.35
N ASN A 16 -6.05 -0.64 -0.38
CA ASN A 16 -7.41 -0.83 0.10
C ASN A 16 -7.43 -1.68 1.37
N SER A 17 -8.32 -1.33 2.31
CA SER A 17 -8.60 -2.14 3.50
C SER A 17 -9.99 -2.76 3.33
N THR A 18 -10.05 -4.08 3.12
CA THR A 18 -11.33 -4.80 2.94
C THR A 18 -11.95 -5.25 4.26
N GLY A 19 -11.24 -5.11 5.38
CA GLY A 19 -11.72 -5.38 6.72
C GLY A 19 -10.94 -4.58 7.78
N GLU A 20 -11.18 -4.85 9.05
CA GLU A 20 -10.56 -4.12 10.17
C GLU A 20 -9.04 -4.33 10.26
N HIS A 21 -8.60 -5.53 9.91
CA HIS A 21 -7.20 -5.99 10.01
C HIS A 21 -6.64 -6.59 8.70
N THR A 22 -7.32 -6.39 7.56
CA THR A 22 -6.92 -6.98 6.27
C THR A 22 -6.78 -5.93 5.18
N LEU A 23 -5.61 -5.92 4.54
CA LEU A 23 -5.33 -5.12 3.35
C LEU A 23 -5.49 -5.96 2.08
N ARG A 24 -6.00 -5.33 1.02
CA ARG A 24 -6.08 -5.88 -0.32
C ARG A 24 -5.17 -5.06 -1.23
N LEU A 25 -4.17 -5.73 -1.80
CA LEU A 25 -3.22 -5.16 -2.76
C LEU A 25 -3.50 -5.80 -4.12
N ILE A 26 -3.87 -4.97 -5.10
CA ILE A 26 -4.14 -5.41 -6.48
C ILE A 26 -3.38 -4.46 -7.41
N PRO A 27 -2.06 -4.67 -7.58
CA PRO A 27 -1.30 -3.91 -8.56
C PRO A 27 -1.66 -4.35 -9.99
N PRO A 28 -1.41 -3.51 -11.00
CA PRO A 28 -1.47 -3.93 -12.40
C PRO A 28 -0.51 -5.09 -12.70
N LEU A 29 -0.83 -5.94 -13.67
CA LEU A 29 0.03 -7.08 -14.05
C LEU A 29 1.32 -6.67 -14.78
N VAL A 30 1.41 -5.42 -15.22
CA VAL A 30 2.58 -4.83 -15.87
C VAL A 30 3.60 -4.27 -14.90
N VAL A 31 3.31 -4.32 -13.59
CA VAL A 31 4.17 -3.76 -12.54
C VAL A 31 5.52 -4.46 -12.48
N GLU A 32 6.58 -3.69 -12.27
CA GLU A 32 7.95 -4.17 -12.08
C GLU A 32 8.30 -4.31 -10.60
N LYS A 33 9.33 -5.13 -10.31
CA LYS A 33 9.84 -5.33 -8.95
C LYS A 33 10.17 -4.02 -8.23
N LYS A 34 10.78 -3.06 -8.93
CA LYS A 34 11.16 -1.75 -8.36
C LYS A 34 9.94 -0.97 -7.82
N GLU A 35 8.81 -1.07 -8.50
CA GLU A 35 7.58 -0.37 -8.13
C GLU A 35 6.95 -1.04 -6.90
N ILE A 36 7.03 -2.38 -6.83
CA ILE A 36 6.65 -3.14 -5.63
C ILE A 36 7.56 -2.79 -4.45
N ASP A 37 8.87 -2.71 -4.63
CA ASP A 37 9.83 -2.35 -3.58
C ASP A 37 9.53 -0.95 -3.01
N GLN A 38 9.15 0.00 -3.86
CA GLN A 38 8.69 1.33 -3.43
C GLN A 38 7.43 1.25 -2.57
N VAL A 39 6.41 0.50 -3.02
CA VAL A 39 5.15 0.33 -2.27
C VAL A 39 5.40 -0.32 -0.90
N VAL A 40 6.22 -1.37 -0.86
CA VAL A 40 6.59 -2.07 0.38
C VAL A 40 7.33 -1.12 1.34
N SER A 41 8.25 -0.31 0.83
CA SER A 41 8.97 0.70 1.62
C SER A 41 8.00 1.70 2.26
N VAL A 42 7.05 2.22 1.48
CA VAL A 42 6.04 3.16 1.98
C VAL A 42 5.14 2.52 3.03
N ILE A 43 4.71 1.27 2.83
CA ILE A 43 3.92 0.54 3.82
C ILE A 43 4.72 0.35 5.11
N GLY A 44 6.00 -0.05 5.02
CA GLY A 44 6.91 -0.21 6.16
C GLY A 44 7.09 1.06 6.98
N GLN A 45 7.17 2.23 6.33
CA GLN A 45 7.23 3.55 6.99
C GLN A 45 5.88 4.03 7.55
N SER A 46 4.79 3.34 7.21
CA SER A 46 3.42 3.72 7.61
C SER A 46 2.86 2.90 8.75
N LEU A 47 3.49 1.75 9.04
CA LEU A 47 3.33 0.99 10.27
C LEU A 47 3.84 1.80 11.47
#